data_AF-A0A2T5BNV8-F1
#
_entry.id   AF-A0A2T5BNV8-F1
#
_cell.length_a   1.000
_cell.length_b   1.000
_cell.length_c   1.000
_cell.angle_alpha   90.00
_cell.angle_beta   90.00
_cell.angle_gamma   90.00
#
_symmetry.space_group_name_H-M   'P 1'
#
loop_
_entity.id
_entity.type
_entity.pdbx_description
1 polymer ?
#
loop_
_entity_poly.entity_id
_entity_poly.type
_entity_poly.pdbx_seq_one_letter_code
_entity_poly.pdbx_strand_id
1 'polypeptide(L)'
;MQRKVPQGRADEQRLTDDIIELADQYGRYGYRMVAGLLNNAGWHVNHKRVEHIWRREGLKVPQKHKKKGRLWLNDGSCVRLRPERPNHVWSYDFVQDRTADGRVYRTLKMST
;
A
#
# COMPACT_ATOMS: atom_id res chain seq x y z
N MET A 1 31.98 18.41 25.37
CA MET A 1 31.00 17.30 25.40
C MET A 1 31.37 16.29 24.32
N GLN A 2 32.07 15.22 24.67
CA GLN A 2 32.55 14.23 23.70
C GLN A 2 31.51 13.12 23.59
N ARG A 3 30.73 13.10 22.49
CA ARG A 3 29.85 11.96 22.20
C ARG A 3 30.76 10.77 21.89
N LYS A 4 30.84 9.79 22.79
CA LYS A 4 31.50 8.50 22.51
C LYS A 4 30.88 7.93 21.23
N VAL A 5 31.68 7.80 20.17
CA VAL A 5 31.31 7.00 19.01
C VAL A 5 31.14 5.58 19.54
N PRO A 6 29.95 4.97 19.44
CA PRO A 6 29.78 3.60 19.90
C PRO A 6 30.74 2.75 19.06
N GLN A 7 31.68 2.06 19.71
CA GLN A 7 32.53 1.09 19.04
C GLN A 7 31.60 0.08 18.40
N GLY A 8 31.53 0.09 17.07
CA GLY A 8 30.79 -0.91 16.32
C GLY A 8 31.34 -2.27 16.74
N ARG A 9 30.48 -3.10 17.32
CA ARG A 9 30.82 -4.49 17.55
C ARG A 9 31.22 -5.07 16.18
N ALA A 10 32.17 -5.99 16.16
CA ALA A 10 32.62 -6.65 14.91
C ALA A 10 31.47 -7.32 14.12
N ASP A 11 30.31 -7.53 14.78
CA ASP A 11 29.08 -8.04 14.20
C ASP A 11 28.29 -7.01 13.37
N GLU A 12 28.61 -5.71 13.42
CA GLU A 12 27.80 -4.67 12.79
C GLU A 12 27.85 -4.74 11.26
N GLN A 13 29.00 -5.10 10.70
CA GLN A 13 29.14 -5.30 9.26
C GLN A 13 28.26 -6.46 8.80
N ARG A 14 28.39 -7.63 9.46
CA ARG A 14 27.56 -8.82 9.18
C ARG A 14 26.07 -8.56 9.35
N LEU A 15 25.69 -7.85 10.41
CA LEU A 15 24.30 -7.48 10.64
C LEU A 15 23.76 -6.55 9.54
N THR A 16 24.59 -5.64 9.03
CA THR A 16 24.21 -4.73 7.94
C THR A 16 24.03 -5.52 6.64
N ASP A 17 24.96 -6.42 6.33
CA ASP A 17 24.89 -7.29 5.15
C ASP A 17 23.61 -8.16 5.19
N ASP A 18 23.31 -8.81 6.31
CA ASP A 18 22.10 -9.61 6.50
C ASP A 18 20.82 -8.75 6.37
N ILE A 19 20.83 -7.52 6.87
CA ILE A 19 19.70 -6.59 6.72
C ILE A 19 19.48 -6.23 5.25
N ILE A 20 20.56 -5.97 4.51
CA ILE A 20 20.50 -5.63 3.07
C ILE A 20 19.99 -6.82 2.27
N GLU A 21 20.51 -8.03 2.53
CA GLU A 21 20.06 -9.26 1.88
C GLU A 21 18.56 -9.50 2.11
N LEU A 22 18.10 -9.38 3.37
CA LEU A 22 16.68 -9.52 3.69
C LEU A 22 15.82 -8.41 3.09
N ALA A 23 16.34 -7.20 2.97
CA ALA A 23 15.62 -6.09 2.34
C ALA A 23 15.49 -6.28 0.82
N ASP A 24 16.51 -6.84 0.16
CA ASP A 24 16.47 -7.19 -1.26
C ASP A 24 15.51 -8.35 -1.53
N GLN A 25 15.62 -9.43 -0.74
CA GLN A 25 14.75 -10.60 -0.84
C GLN A 25 13.28 -10.26 -0.53
N TYR A 26 13.05 -9.41 0.47
CA TYR A 26 11.72 -9.02 0.94
C TYR A 26 11.47 -7.51 0.80
N GLY A 27 11.58 -6.97 -0.41
CA GLY A 27 11.44 -5.52 -0.68
C GLY A 27 10.13 -4.84 -0.23
N ARG A 28 9.11 -5.58 0.23
CA ARG A 28 7.89 -5.02 0.85
C ARG A 28 7.93 -4.98 2.38
N TYR A 29 8.94 -5.58 2.99
CA TYR A 29 9.06 -5.70 4.43
C TYR A 29 9.82 -4.49 4.96
N GLY A 30 9.30 -3.91 6.04
CA GLY A 30 9.99 -2.84 6.76
C GLY A 30 10.90 -3.39 7.86
N TYR A 31 11.66 -2.49 8.48
CA TYR A 31 12.62 -2.80 9.53
C TYR A 31 12.06 -3.67 10.68
N ARG A 32 10.76 -3.57 11.01
CA ARG A 32 10.12 -4.39 12.07
C ARG A 32 10.00 -5.87 11.66
N MET A 33 9.66 -6.13 10.40
CA MET A 33 9.56 -7.50 9.88
C MET A 33 10.95 -8.12 9.73
N VAL A 34 11.90 -7.34 9.21
CA VAL A 34 13.29 -7.77 9.10
C VAL A 34 13.90 -8.03 10.48
N ALA A 35 13.60 -7.23 11.50
CA ALA A 35 14.01 -7.51 12.88
C ALA A 35 13.45 -8.85 13.41
N GLY A 36 12.22 -9.22 13.04
CA GLY A 36 11.65 -10.53 13.37
C GLY A 36 12.37 -11.68 12.66
N LEU A 37 12.68 -11.52 11.38
CA LEU A 37 13.44 -12.50 10.60
C LEU A 37 14.85 -12.70 11.16
N LEU A 38 15.52 -11.62 11.54
CA LEU A 38 16.82 -11.66 12.20
C LEU A 38 16.76 -12.43 13.53
N ASN A 39 15.74 -12.16 14.37
CA ASN A 39 15.54 -12.93 15.61
C ASN A 39 15.34 -14.42 15.34
N ASN A 40 14.58 -14.78 14.29
CA ASN A 40 14.39 -16.19 13.91
C ASN A 40 15.67 -16.83 13.36
N ALA A 41 16.56 -16.04 12.74
CA ALA A 41 17.89 -16.46 12.32
C ALA A 41 18.91 -16.53 13.49
N GLY A 42 18.48 -16.25 14.72
CA GLY A 42 19.31 -16.33 15.93
C GLY A 42 19.98 -15.01 16.33
N TRP A 43 19.76 -13.93 15.58
CA TRP A 43 20.27 -12.60 15.95
C TRP A 43 19.44 -12.00 17.08
N HIS A 44 20.05 -11.78 18.24
CA HIS A 44 19.38 -11.12 19.37
C HIS A 44 19.54 -9.59 19.27
N VAL A 45 18.92 -8.98 18.26
CA VAL A 45 19.04 -7.54 17.98
C VAL A 45 17.75 -6.77 18.28
N ASN A 46 17.89 -5.62 18.93
CA ASN A 46 16.75 -4.73 19.17
C ASN A 46 16.29 -4.09 17.85
N HIS A 47 14.97 -4.02 17.63
CA HIS A 47 14.35 -3.36 16.46
C HIS A 47 14.84 -1.91 16.26
N LYS A 48 15.21 -1.19 17.32
CA LYS A 48 15.80 0.16 17.21
C LYS A 48 17.18 0.17 16.54
N ARG A 49 17.99 -0.87 16.74
CA ARG A 49 19.31 -1.02 16.09
C ARG A 49 19.10 -1.25 14.59
N VAL A 50 18.17 -2.13 14.24
CA VAL A 50 17.77 -2.40 12.85
C VAL A 50 17.22 -1.13 12.20
N GLU A 51 16.34 -0.38 12.88
CA GLU A 51 15.81 0.90 12.38
C GLU A 51 16.91 1.93 12.08
N HIS A 52 17.94 2.00 12.92
CA HIS A 52 19.05 2.94 12.72
C HIS A 52 19.89 2.57 11.50
N ILE A 53 20.25 1.30 11.35
CA ILE A 53 20.96 0.78 10.16
C ILE A 53 20.09 0.99 8.92
N TRP A 54 18.80 0.65 8.99
CA TRP A 54 17.84 0.83 7.91
C TRP A 54 17.76 2.28 7.40
N ARG A 55 17.77 3.27 8.30
CA ARG A 55 17.82 4.69 7.94
C ARG A 55 19.18 5.11 7.38
N ARG A 56 20.27 4.57 7.92
CA ARG A 56 21.64 4.86 7.48
C ARG A 56 21.90 4.35 6.06
N GLU A 57 21.41 3.15 5.75
CA GLU A 57 21.47 2.53 4.41
C GLU A 57 20.43 3.11 3.43
N GLY A 58 19.56 4.03 3.87
CA GLY A 58 18.57 4.68 3.01
C GLY A 58 17.46 3.74 2.50
N LEU A 59 17.28 2.57 3.12
CA LEU A 59 16.29 1.59 2.70
C LEU A 59 14.88 2.16 2.85
N LYS A 60 14.16 2.26 1.74
CA LYS A 60 12.79 2.78 1.71
C LYS A 60 11.83 1.69 1.28
N VAL A 61 10.93 1.32 2.19
CA VAL A 61 9.83 0.41 1.85
C VAL A 61 8.96 1.08 0.79
N PRO A 62 8.74 0.45 -0.37
CA PRO A 62 7.85 0.95 -1.40
C PRO A 62 6.47 1.20 -0.79
N GLN A 63 5.91 2.38 -1.06
CA GLN A 63 4.54 2.65 -0.65
C GLN A 63 3.63 1.62 -1.30
N LYS A 64 2.73 1.02 -0.51
CA LYS A 64 1.73 0.10 -1.02
C LYS A 64 0.95 0.84 -2.09
N HIS A 65 1.11 0.42 -3.35
CA HIS A 65 0.33 0.98 -4.44
C HIS A 65 -1.15 0.88 -4.07
N LYS A 66 -1.86 2.02 -4.10
CA LYS A 66 -3.31 2.01 -3.97
C LYS A 66 -3.83 0.99 -4.98
N LYS A 67 -4.72 0.10 -4.55
CA LYS A 67 -5.42 -0.79 -5.48
C LYS A 67 -5.95 0.11 -6.59
N LYS A 68 -5.43 -0.04 -7.82
CA LYS A 68 -5.98 0.65 -8.97
C LYS A 68 -7.47 0.27 -8.97
N GLY A 69 -8.34 1.27 -8.81
CA GLY A 69 -9.77 1.06 -8.98
C GLY A 69 -9.97 0.30 -10.28
N ARG A 70 -10.82 -0.74 -10.25
CA ARG A 70 -11.04 -1.74 -11.30
C ARG A 70 -10.65 -1.19 -12.68
N LEU A 71 -9.42 -1.48 -13.11
CA LEU A 71 -9.04 -1.29 -14.50
C LEU A 71 -9.76 -2.40 -15.24
N TRP A 72 -10.81 -1.98 -15.94
CA TRP A 72 -11.30 -2.54 -17.20
C TRP A 72 -10.45 -3.70 -17.71
N LEU A 73 -11.10 -4.82 -17.98
CA LEU A 73 -10.49 -5.88 -18.78
C LEU A 73 -10.01 -5.27 -20.11
N ASN A 74 -8.95 -5.85 -20.65
CA ASN A 74 -8.25 -5.43 -21.86
C ASN A 74 -9.09 -5.63 -23.15
N ASP A 75 -10.39 -5.88 -23.01
CA ASP A 75 -11.41 -5.91 -24.07
C ASP A 75 -12.17 -4.58 -24.19
N GLY A 76 -11.94 -3.63 -23.28
CA GLY A 76 -12.33 -2.22 -23.43
C GLY A 76 -13.83 -1.95 -23.55
N SER A 77 -14.70 -2.94 -23.39
CA SER A 77 -16.13 -2.72 -23.52
C SER A 77 -16.73 -2.23 -22.21
N CYS A 78 -16.77 -0.90 -22.04
CA CYS A 78 -18.08 -0.31 -21.86
C CYS A 78 -18.64 -0.22 -23.29
N VAL A 79 -19.27 -1.27 -23.80
CA VAL A 79 -20.14 -1.04 -24.96
C VAL A 79 -21.27 -0.19 -24.38
N ARG A 80 -21.12 1.14 -24.52
CA ARG A 80 -22.27 2.03 -24.60
C ARG A 80 -23.00 1.50 -25.82
N LEU A 81 -23.89 0.54 -25.61
CA LEU A 81 -24.75 0.01 -26.65
C LEU A 81 -25.36 1.24 -27.29
N ARG A 82 -25.00 1.51 -28.54
CA ARG A 82 -25.67 2.59 -29.25
C ARG A 82 -27.10 2.11 -29.41
N PRO A 83 -28.10 2.88 -28.96
CA PRO A 83 -29.48 2.47 -29.15
C PRO A 83 -29.77 2.45 -30.65
N GLU A 84 -29.74 1.27 -31.25
CA GLU A 84 -30.09 1.02 -32.67
C GLU A 84 -31.57 1.33 -32.99
N ARG A 85 -32.44 1.41 -31.97
CA ARG A 85 -33.86 1.71 -32.07
C ARG A 85 -34.36 2.48 -30.84
N PRO A 86 -35.49 3.20 -30.92
CA PRO A 86 -36.13 3.77 -29.73
C PRO A 86 -36.36 2.68 -28.66
N ASN A 87 -36.15 3.00 -27.39
CA ASN A 87 -36.28 2.08 -26.24
C ASN A 87 -35.27 0.91 -26.19
N HIS A 88 -34.11 1.02 -26.84
CA HIS A 88 -33.13 -0.07 -26.88
C HIS A 88 -32.24 -0.16 -25.62
N VAL A 89 -31.90 0.95 -24.96
CA VAL A 89 -30.99 0.95 -23.81
C VAL A 89 -31.61 1.74 -22.67
N TRP A 90 -31.84 1.09 -21.53
CA TRP A 90 -32.36 1.77 -20.35
C TRP A 90 -31.26 1.93 -19.31
N SER A 91 -31.11 3.16 -18.82
CA SER A 91 -30.22 3.48 -17.70
C SER A 91 -31.08 3.73 -16.46
N TYR A 92 -30.76 3.03 -15.38
CA TYR A 92 -31.36 3.25 -14.07
C TYR A 92 -30.30 3.75 -13.11
N ASP A 93 -30.51 4.92 -12.55
CA ASP A 93 -29.65 5.49 -11.53
C ASP A 93 -30.48 5.90 -10.31
N PHE A 94 -29.82 5.90 -9.16
CA PHE A 94 -30.44 6.39 -7.93
C PHE A 94 -29.83 7.74 -7.60
N VAL A 95 -30.67 8.77 -7.60
CA VAL A 95 -30.30 10.10 -7.13
C VAL A 95 -30.65 10.19 -5.66
N GLN A 96 -29.70 10.63 -4.84
CA GLN A 96 -29.92 10.91 -3.43
C GLN A 96 -29.91 12.41 -3.23
N ASP A 97 -30.92 12.92 -2.54
CA ASP A 97 -31.04 14.34 -2.23
C ASP A 97 -31.61 14.53 -0.81
N ARG A 98 -31.61 15.77 -0.31
CA ARG A 98 -32.07 16.12 1.03
C ARG A 98 -33.24 17.10 0.96
N THR A 99 -34.25 16.88 1.79
CA THR A 99 -35.30 17.88 1.99
C THR A 99 -34.75 19.09 2.76
N ALA A 100 -35.46 20.22 2.72
CA ALA A 100 -35.11 21.42 3.49
C ALA A 100 -34.95 21.13 5.00
N ASP A 101 -35.70 20.14 5.52
CA ASP A 101 -35.61 19.67 6.91
C ASP A 101 -34.48 18.64 7.15
N GLY A 102 -33.60 18.42 6.18
CA GLY A 102 -32.43 17.54 6.29
C GLY A 102 -32.70 16.04 6.14
N ARG A 103 -33.94 15.62 5.85
CA ARG A 103 -34.25 14.19 5.61
C ARG A 103 -33.69 13.76 4.27
N VAL A 104 -32.94 12.67 4.28
CA VAL A 104 -32.34 12.10 3.07
C VAL A 104 -33.36 11.20 2.39
N TYR A 105 -33.60 11.45 1.10
CA TYR A 105 -34.45 10.60 0.28
C TYR A 105 -33.67 10.12 -0.95
N ARG A 106 -34.10 8.98 -1.50
CA ARG A 106 -33.46 8.38 -2.68
C ARG A 106 -34.53 8.13 -3.72
N THR A 107 -34.33 8.72 -4.89
CA THR A 107 -35.26 8.62 -6.02
C THR A 107 -34.61 7.77 -7.11
N LEU A 108 -35.35 6.78 -7.59
CA LEU A 108 -34.98 6.04 -8.79
C LEU A 108 -35.27 6.91 -10.01
N LYS A 109 -34.26 7.15 -10.84
CA LYS A 109 -34.38 7.76 -12.16
C LYS A 109 -34.18 6.65 -13.19
N MET A 110 -35.15 6.50 -14.09
CA MET A 110 -35.01 5.68 -15.29
C MET A 110 -34.98 6.63 -16.49
N SER A 111 -33.98 6.46 -17.35
CA SER A 111 -33.89 7.12 -18.65
C SER A 111 -33.76 6.08 -19.75
N THR A 112 -34.30 6.40 -20.92
CA THR A 112 -34.39 5.55 -22.10
C THR A 112 -33.61 6.15 -23.26
#